data_AF-Q2GUA8-F1
#
_entry.id   AF-Q2GUA8-F1
#
_cell.length_a   1.000
_cell.length_b   1.000
_cell.length_c   1.000
_cell.angle_alpha   90.00
_cell.angle_beta   90.00
_cell.angle_gamma   90.00
#
_symmetry.space_group_name_H-M   'P 1'
#
loop_
_entity.id
_entity.type
_entity.pdbx_description
1 polymer ?
#
loop_
_entity_poly.entity_id
_entity_poly.type
_entity_poly.pdbx_seq_one_letter_code
_entity_poly.pdbx_strand_id
1 'polypeptide(L)'
;MLFLRTLALTGLTALTTLTTTTLAAPTTTPNTPAALISKRAHYQPSTDDDYCGEANPQYTYGSNTPLAADCKSLYEANAGPGYWSVSAAETRSLDSSADRWTRLAAQGSCAFEVRLSRENDGEGKAGLVEYRFGTNDVAFYIKSHAGSGAARDGRVGVSSGVWCRREKGEAQVRVDWRVVKT
;
A
#
# COMPACT_ATOMS: atom_id res chain seq x y z
N MET A 1 69.17 -33.51 -41.02
CA MET A 1 70.17 -33.06 -40.03
C MET A 1 69.50 -32.17 -39.01
N LEU A 2 69.79 -32.45 -37.74
CA LEU A 2 69.72 -31.59 -36.55
C LEU A 2 68.37 -30.98 -36.10
N PHE A 3 67.80 -31.66 -35.09
CA PHE A 3 67.32 -31.16 -33.80
C PHE A 3 67.39 -29.65 -33.51
N LEU A 4 66.29 -29.09 -32.98
CA LEU A 4 66.34 -28.47 -31.65
C LEU A 4 64.97 -28.53 -30.97
N ARG A 5 64.96 -29.19 -29.80
CA ARG A 5 63.86 -29.26 -28.85
C ARG A 5 63.91 -28.00 -27.98
N THR A 6 62.78 -27.37 -27.75
CA THR A 6 62.63 -26.40 -26.66
C THR A 6 61.49 -26.87 -25.76
N LEU A 7 61.85 -27.42 -24.61
CA LEU A 7 60.93 -27.65 -23.49
C LEU A 7 60.57 -26.28 -22.90
N ALA A 8 59.28 -25.98 -22.80
CA ALA A 8 58.78 -24.93 -21.93
C ALA A 8 58.21 -25.58 -20.66
N LEU A 9 58.82 -25.21 -19.54
CA LEU A 9 58.61 -25.73 -18.20
C LEU A 9 57.50 -24.92 -17.50
N THR A 10 56.56 -25.64 -16.90
CA THR A 10 55.83 -25.34 -15.64
C THR A 10 55.17 -23.98 -15.42
N GLY A 11 53.85 -24.05 -15.18
CA GLY A 11 53.10 -23.06 -14.44
C GLY A 11 51.74 -23.63 -14.04
N LEU A 12 51.72 -24.63 -13.15
CA LEU A 12 50.48 -25.17 -12.60
C LEU A 12 50.02 -24.25 -11.47
N THR A 13 49.19 -23.26 -11.78
CA THR A 13 48.55 -22.39 -10.79
C THR A 13 47.45 -23.19 -10.10
N ALA A 14 47.70 -23.62 -8.87
CA ALA A 14 46.68 -24.21 -8.01
C ALA A 14 45.67 -23.13 -7.62
N LEU A 15 44.46 -23.21 -8.17
CA LEU A 15 43.33 -22.38 -7.79
C LEU A 15 42.70 -22.97 -6.53
N THR A 16 43.03 -22.44 -5.36
CA THR A 16 42.35 -22.75 -4.11
C THR A 16 40.97 -22.08 -4.12
N THR A 17 39.95 -22.84 -4.54
CA THR A 17 38.55 -22.47 -4.33
C THR A 17 38.23 -22.50 -2.83
N LEU A 18 38.19 -21.33 -2.20
CA LEU A 18 37.54 -21.16 -0.90
C LEU A 18 36.03 -21.36 -1.09
N THR A 19 35.53 -22.55 -0.74
CA THR A 19 34.10 -22.78 -0.56
C THR A 19 33.67 -22.11 0.75
N THR A 20 33.18 -20.88 0.65
CA THR A 20 32.43 -20.23 1.72
C THR A 20 31.10 -20.97 1.89
N THR A 21 30.99 -21.76 2.95
CA THR A 21 29.70 -22.27 3.43
C THR A 21 28.92 -21.11 4.04
N THR A 22 28.12 -20.43 3.22
CA THR A 22 27.11 -19.51 3.72
C THR A 22 26.09 -20.33 4.49
N LEU A 23 26.09 -20.19 5.82
CA LEU A 23 24.96 -20.61 6.66
C LEU A 23 23.69 -20.00 6.07
N ALA A 24 22.75 -20.86 5.66
CA ALA A 24 21.40 -20.42 5.34
C ALA A 24 20.85 -19.69 6.57
N ALA A 25 20.47 -18.43 6.38
CA ALA A 25 19.79 -17.66 7.41
C ALA A 25 18.53 -18.41 7.86
N PRO A 26 18.18 -18.36 9.15
CA PRO A 26 16.96 -18.99 9.64
C PRO A 26 15.77 -18.47 8.84
N THR A 27 15.05 -19.39 8.22
CA THR A 27 13.80 -19.13 7.50
C THR A 27 12.80 -18.56 8.50
N THR A 28 12.67 -17.24 8.54
CA THR A 28 11.57 -16.60 9.26
C THR A 28 10.28 -17.00 8.56
N THR A 29 9.43 -17.71 9.29
CA THR A 29 8.07 -18.08 8.92
C THR A 29 7.31 -16.82 8.47
N PRO A 30 6.80 -16.72 7.23
CA PRO A 30 6.03 -15.56 6.83
C PRO A 30 4.57 -15.77 7.26
N ASN A 31 4.29 -15.57 8.56
CA ASN A 31 2.93 -15.40 9.08
C ASN A 31 2.84 -14.09 9.85
N THR A 32 3.16 -13.00 9.17
CA THR A 32 2.69 -11.66 9.56
C THR A 32 2.00 -11.09 8.32
N PRO A 33 0.72 -10.71 8.39
CA PRO A 33 0.02 -10.13 7.25
C PRO A 33 0.83 -8.97 6.68
N ALA A 34 1.02 -8.96 5.37
CA ALA A 34 1.65 -7.85 4.69
C ALA A 34 0.75 -6.61 4.80
N ALA A 35 1.01 -5.72 5.76
CA ALA A 35 0.91 -4.26 5.66
C ALA A 35 0.99 -3.62 7.06
N LEU A 36 1.87 -2.63 7.19
CA LEU A 36 2.17 -1.86 8.39
C LEU A 36 0.94 -1.45 9.21
N ILE A 37 0.89 -1.84 10.49
CA ILE A 37 0.09 -1.15 11.51
C ILE A 37 0.68 0.26 11.67
N SER A 38 0.17 1.21 10.90
CA SER A 38 0.31 2.63 11.22
C SER A 38 -0.29 2.83 12.62
N LYS A 39 0.44 3.45 13.56
CA LYS A 39 -0.10 3.82 14.89
C LYS A 39 -1.42 4.64 14.81
N ARG A 40 -1.78 5.12 13.62
CA ARG A 40 -2.84 6.09 13.32
C ARG A 40 -4.14 5.49 12.77
N ALA A 41 -4.13 4.19 12.48
CA ALA A 41 -5.27 3.45 11.98
C ALA A 41 -5.30 2.09 12.68
N HIS A 42 -6.23 1.92 13.61
CA HIS A 42 -6.34 0.68 14.37
C HIS A 42 -7.28 -0.27 13.65
N TYR A 43 -6.73 -1.41 13.20
CA TYR A 43 -7.52 -2.49 12.63
C TYR A 43 -8.36 -3.17 13.72
N GLN A 44 -9.64 -3.36 13.44
CA GLN A 44 -10.58 -4.08 14.27
C GLN A 44 -11.25 -5.16 13.43
N PRO A 45 -11.18 -6.44 13.83
CA PRO A 45 -11.91 -7.50 13.15
C PRO A 45 -13.42 -7.26 13.28
N SER A 46 -14.15 -7.47 12.19
CA SER A 46 -15.61 -7.30 12.14
C SER A 46 -16.19 -8.13 11.01
N THR A 47 -17.45 -8.54 11.14
CA THR A 47 -18.20 -9.15 10.04
C THR A 47 -18.94 -8.12 9.19
N ASP A 48 -19.09 -6.89 9.69
CA ASP A 48 -19.66 -5.78 8.94
C ASP A 48 -18.62 -5.31 7.90
N ASP A 49 -19.09 -5.04 6.68
CA ASP A 49 -18.25 -4.84 5.51
C ASP A 49 -18.42 -3.51 4.77
N ASP A 50 -19.62 -2.92 4.80
CA ASP A 50 -19.94 -1.68 4.08
C ASP A 50 -19.84 -0.44 4.99
N TYR A 51 -18.65 0.14 5.08
CA TYR A 51 -18.44 1.37 5.85
C TYR A 51 -18.46 2.63 5.00
N CYS A 52 -18.07 2.55 3.71
CA CYS A 52 -18.03 3.69 2.82
C CYS A 52 -18.91 3.48 1.57
N GLY A 53 -19.46 4.57 1.05
CA GLY A 53 -20.33 4.57 -0.12
C GLY A 53 -19.57 4.63 -1.45
N GLU A 54 -20.32 4.80 -2.55
CA GLU A 54 -19.77 4.82 -3.91
C GLU A 54 -18.70 5.91 -4.12
N ALA A 55 -17.72 5.59 -4.98
CA ALA A 55 -16.63 6.47 -5.37
C ALA A 55 -16.83 7.02 -6.80
N ASN A 56 -16.38 8.26 -7.03
CA ASN A 56 -16.26 8.86 -8.36
C ASN A 56 -14.77 9.11 -8.67
N PRO A 57 -14.04 8.08 -9.13
CA PRO A 57 -12.58 8.08 -9.17
C PRO A 57 -12.01 9.05 -10.20
N GLN A 58 -10.94 9.73 -9.80
CA GLN A 58 -10.06 10.52 -10.65
C GLN A 58 -8.75 9.77 -10.85
N TYR A 59 -8.37 9.55 -12.10
CA TYR A 59 -7.21 8.76 -12.48
C TYR A 59 -5.99 9.63 -12.80
N THR A 60 -4.82 9.13 -12.42
CA THR A 60 -3.52 9.70 -12.76
C THR A 60 -2.62 8.60 -13.31
N TYR A 61 -1.66 8.96 -14.16
CA TYR A 61 -0.78 8.00 -14.85
C TYR A 61 0.67 8.51 -14.88
N GLY A 62 1.60 7.63 -15.24
CA GLY A 62 3.01 7.94 -15.42
C GLY A 62 3.91 7.33 -14.34
N SER A 63 5.22 7.60 -14.43
CA SER A 63 6.27 6.98 -13.60
C SER A 63 6.14 7.22 -12.09
N ASN A 64 5.43 8.27 -11.71
CA ASN A 64 5.17 8.65 -10.32
C ASN A 64 3.93 7.96 -9.73
N THR A 65 3.24 7.13 -10.52
CA THR A 65 2.10 6.32 -10.06
C THR A 65 2.52 4.86 -9.80
N PRO A 66 1.84 4.14 -8.89
CA PRO A 66 2.20 2.78 -8.53
C PRO A 66 1.98 1.79 -9.67
N LEU A 67 2.64 0.64 -9.58
CA LEU A 67 2.40 -0.48 -10.49
C LEU A 67 1.05 -1.13 -10.19
N ALA A 68 0.24 -1.35 -11.22
CA ALA A 68 -1.05 -2.01 -11.09
C ALA A 68 -0.92 -3.45 -10.57
N ALA A 69 0.20 -4.13 -10.85
CA ALA A 69 0.50 -5.46 -10.32
C ALA A 69 0.71 -5.45 -8.79
N ASP A 70 1.35 -4.40 -8.27
CA ASP A 70 1.54 -4.25 -6.82
C ASP A 70 0.21 -3.92 -6.14
N CYS A 71 -0.63 -3.09 -6.78
CA CYS A 71 -1.98 -2.82 -6.29
C CYS A 71 -2.86 -4.08 -6.32
N LYS A 72 -2.73 -4.92 -7.35
CA LYS A 72 -3.37 -6.22 -7.38
C LYS A 72 -2.95 -7.08 -6.17
N SER A 73 -1.65 -7.17 -5.94
CA SER A 73 -1.09 -7.93 -4.81
C SER A 73 -1.56 -7.38 -3.46
N LEU A 74 -1.75 -6.06 -3.34
CA LEU A 74 -2.23 -5.42 -2.12
C LEU A 74 -3.63 -5.91 -1.73
N TYR A 75 -4.59 -5.96 -2.66
CA TYR A 75 -5.94 -6.42 -2.32
C TYR A 75 -6.00 -7.94 -2.11
N GLU A 76 -5.10 -8.71 -2.75
CA GLU A 76 -5.01 -10.17 -2.56
C GLU A 76 -4.41 -10.54 -1.20
N ALA A 77 -3.55 -9.69 -0.64
CA ALA A 77 -2.95 -9.86 0.69
C ALA A 77 -3.89 -9.50 1.86
N ASN A 78 -5.20 -9.47 1.62
CA ASN A 78 -6.24 -8.96 2.52
C ASN A 78 -6.05 -9.34 4.00
N ALA A 79 -6.24 -8.37 4.91
CA ALA A 79 -6.08 -8.56 6.37
C ALA A 79 -7.21 -9.40 7.02
N GLY A 80 -8.14 -9.91 6.22
CA GLY A 80 -9.40 -10.50 6.67
C GLY A 80 -10.52 -9.47 6.83
N PRO A 81 -11.73 -9.89 7.20
CA PRO A 81 -12.87 -9.00 7.34
C PRO A 81 -12.72 -8.11 8.59
N GLY A 82 -12.87 -6.80 8.41
CA GLY A 82 -12.76 -5.82 9.48
C GLY A 82 -12.71 -4.39 8.96
N TYR A 83 -12.28 -3.47 9.82
CA TYR A 83 -12.17 -2.06 9.47
C TYR A 83 -11.00 -1.39 10.18
N TRP A 84 -10.52 -0.29 9.63
CA TRP A 84 -9.65 0.64 10.34
C TRP A 84 -10.49 1.73 11.00
N SER A 85 -10.28 1.96 12.29
CA SER A 85 -10.69 3.21 12.94
C SER A 85 -9.62 4.26 12.69
N VAL A 86 -10.01 5.38 12.09
CA VAL A 86 -9.10 6.44 11.66
C VAL A 86 -9.43 7.74 12.35
N SER A 87 -8.43 8.33 13.00
CA SER A 87 -8.63 9.56 13.77
C SER A 87 -8.71 10.80 12.91
N ALA A 88 -9.75 11.61 13.13
CA ALA A 88 -9.86 12.94 12.54
C ALA A 88 -8.70 13.86 12.92
N ALA A 89 -8.16 13.76 14.14
CA ALA A 89 -7.01 14.58 14.55
C ALA A 89 -5.78 14.32 13.66
N GLU A 90 -5.65 13.07 13.20
CA GLU A 90 -4.48 12.61 12.46
C GLU A 90 -4.68 12.70 10.95
N THR A 91 -5.92 12.82 10.49
CA THR A 91 -6.31 12.96 9.08
C THR A 91 -6.89 14.32 8.73
N ARG A 92 -6.86 15.27 9.66
CA ARG A 92 -7.36 16.63 9.43
C ARG A 92 -6.65 17.24 8.23
N SER A 93 -7.43 17.67 7.25
CA SER A 93 -6.93 18.52 6.18
C SER A 93 -6.72 19.92 6.76
N LEU A 94 -5.48 20.42 6.71
CA LEU A 94 -5.13 21.77 7.15
C LEU A 94 -4.89 22.65 5.92
N ASP A 95 -5.22 23.94 6.02
CA ASP A 95 -5.11 24.84 4.88
C ASP A 95 -3.68 24.90 4.30
N SER A 96 -3.64 24.75 2.98
CA SER A 96 -2.57 25.07 2.02
C SER A 96 -1.25 24.28 1.97
N SER A 97 -0.81 23.49 2.95
CA SER A 97 0.43 22.71 2.75
C SER A 97 0.66 21.46 3.61
N ALA A 98 -0.30 21.05 4.44
CA ALA A 98 -0.11 19.97 5.39
C ALA A 98 -1.30 19.00 5.44
N ASP A 99 -1.75 18.56 4.26
CA ASP A 99 -2.74 17.49 4.20
C ASP A 99 -2.15 16.20 4.79
N ARG A 100 -2.69 15.77 5.92
CA ARG A 100 -2.25 14.55 6.60
C ARG A 100 -3.00 13.36 6.03
N TRP A 101 -2.31 12.63 5.17
CA TRP A 101 -2.78 11.35 4.66
C TRP A 101 -2.37 10.22 5.60
N THR A 102 -3.34 9.41 5.99
CA THR A 102 -3.11 8.19 6.77
C THR A 102 -3.09 7.00 5.83
N ARG A 103 -1.94 6.32 5.78
CA ARG A 103 -1.78 5.06 5.05
C ARG A 103 -2.45 3.93 5.80
N LEU A 104 -3.39 3.25 5.16
CA LEU A 104 -4.09 2.08 5.71
C LEU A 104 -3.41 0.78 5.32
N ALA A 105 -2.94 0.70 4.08
CA ALA A 105 -2.30 -0.50 3.56
C ALA A 105 -1.27 -0.14 2.47
N ALA A 106 -0.24 -0.97 2.32
CA ALA A 106 0.74 -0.84 1.25
C ALA A 106 1.43 -2.16 0.92
N GLN A 107 1.73 -2.35 -0.36
CA GLN A 107 2.39 -3.52 -0.92
C GLN A 107 3.20 -3.09 -2.15
N GLY A 108 4.48 -3.43 -2.19
CA GLY A 108 5.36 -3.03 -3.29
C GLY A 108 5.35 -1.51 -3.46
N SER A 109 5.09 -1.04 -4.69
CA SER A 109 4.93 0.38 -4.98
C SER A 109 3.55 0.95 -4.66
N CYS A 110 2.54 0.14 -4.31
CA CYS A 110 1.17 0.60 -4.12
C CYS A 110 0.85 0.92 -2.65
N ALA A 111 0.33 2.11 -2.37
CA ALA A 111 -0.18 2.50 -1.06
C ALA A 111 -1.62 3.00 -1.16
N PHE A 112 -2.48 2.57 -0.24
CA PHE A 112 -3.83 3.09 -0.04
C PHE A 112 -3.83 4.05 1.15
N GLU A 113 -4.22 5.29 0.91
CA GLU A 113 -4.21 6.35 1.90
C GLU A 113 -5.56 7.05 1.98
N VAL A 114 -5.91 7.53 3.17
CA VAL A 114 -7.17 8.22 3.44
C VAL A 114 -6.92 9.51 4.20
N ARG A 115 -7.88 10.44 4.12
CA ARG A 115 -7.96 11.59 5.00
C ARG A 115 -9.40 12.05 5.21
N LEU A 116 -9.64 12.85 6.24
CA LEU A 116 -10.89 13.59 6.36
C LEU A 116 -10.95 14.65 5.26
N SER A 117 -12.05 14.69 4.50
CA SER A 117 -12.21 15.64 3.41
C SER A 117 -12.35 17.07 3.93
N ARG A 118 -11.85 18.06 3.17
CA ARG A 118 -11.98 19.50 3.49
C ARG A 118 -13.42 19.96 3.58
N GLU A 119 -14.33 19.25 2.90
CA GLU A 119 -15.76 19.57 2.95
C GLU A 119 -16.35 19.46 4.36
N ASN A 120 -15.75 18.65 5.24
CA ASN A 120 -16.19 18.58 6.64
C ASN A 120 -15.86 19.86 7.43
N ASP A 121 -14.88 20.67 7.01
CA ASP A 121 -14.50 21.92 7.69
C ASP A 121 -15.56 23.02 7.50
N GLY A 122 -16.23 23.06 6.35
CA GLY A 122 -17.27 24.05 6.04
C GLY A 122 -18.63 23.81 6.72
N GLU A 123 -18.86 22.61 7.25
CA GLU A 123 -20.14 22.21 7.85
C GLU A 123 -20.21 22.46 9.37
N GLY A 124 -19.19 23.09 9.98
CA GLY A 124 -19.17 23.29 11.43
C GLY A 124 -19.09 21.99 12.23
N LYS A 125 -18.79 20.85 11.59
CA LYS A 125 -18.56 19.54 12.21
C LYS A 125 -17.19 19.45 12.88
N ALA A 126 -16.72 20.57 13.44
CA ALA A 126 -15.46 20.68 14.16
C ALA A 126 -15.57 19.97 15.51
N GLY A 127 -15.42 18.65 15.47
CA GLY A 127 -15.35 17.80 16.65
C GLY A 127 -14.87 16.43 16.22
N LEU A 128 -13.55 16.21 16.34
CA LEU A 128 -12.84 14.92 16.28
C LEU A 128 -13.68 13.73 15.81
N VAL A 129 -13.91 13.65 14.50
CA VAL A 129 -14.72 12.57 13.95
C VAL A 129 -13.84 11.37 13.60
N GLU A 130 -13.73 10.43 14.53
CA GLU A 130 -13.27 9.08 14.19
C GLU A 130 -14.21 8.50 13.11
N TYR A 131 -13.63 7.91 12.06
CA TYR A 131 -14.39 7.23 11.02
C TYR A 131 -13.85 5.83 10.77
N ARG A 132 -14.71 4.97 10.22
CA ARG A 132 -14.36 3.60 9.87
C ARG A 132 -14.16 3.49 8.37
N PHE A 133 -13.13 2.76 7.97
CA PHE A 133 -12.88 2.39 6.58
C PHE A 133 -12.74 0.87 6.52
N GLY A 134 -13.58 0.17 5.76
CA GLY A 134 -13.58 -1.29 5.71
C GLY A 134 -12.41 -1.89 4.96
N THR A 135 -11.99 -3.10 5.32
CA THR A 135 -11.06 -3.89 4.51
C THR A 135 -11.68 -4.25 3.15
N ASN A 136 -12.98 -4.50 3.13
CA ASN A 136 -13.74 -4.72 1.89
C ASN A 136 -13.84 -3.46 1.03
N ASP A 137 -14.02 -2.27 1.63
CA ASP A 137 -13.97 -1.00 0.91
C ASP A 137 -12.62 -0.82 0.19
N VAL A 138 -11.50 -1.02 0.90
CA VAL A 138 -10.14 -0.93 0.32
C VAL A 138 -9.96 -1.94 -0.81
N ALA A 139 -10.34 -3.20 -0.59
CA ALA A 139 -10.23 -4.24 -1.59
C ALA A 139 -11.07 -3.93 -2.83
N PHE A 140 -12.30 -3.44 -2.64
CA PHE A 140 -13.20 -3.04 -3.71
C PHE A 140 -12.60 -1.89 -4.53
N TYR A 141 -12.18 -0.78 -3.91
CA TYR A 141 -11.65 0.37 -4.64
C TYR A 141 -10.37 0.04 -5.40
N ILE A 142 -9.47 -0.75 -4.80
CA ILE A 142 -8.26 -1.18 -5.48
C ILE A 142 -8.60 -2.09 -6.66
N LYS A 143 -9.44 -3.11 -6.46
CA LYS A 143 -9.83 -4.05 -7.52
C LYS A 143 -10.53 -3.35 -8.67
N SER A 144 -11.45 -2.43 -8.36
CA SER A 144 -12.26 -1.73 -9.35
C SER A 144 -11.51 -0.62 -10.08
N HIS A 145 -10.53 0.04 -9.45
CA HIS A 145 -9.94 1.26 -10.00
C HIS A 145 -8.42 1.28 -10.10
N ALA A 146 -7.69 0.45 -9.36
CA ALA A 146 -6.22 0.40 -9.38
C ALA A 146 -5.65 -0.93 -9.92
N GLY A 147 -6.53 -1.83 -10.37
CA GLY A 147 -6.16 -3.07 -11.06
C GLY A 147 -5.72 -2.84 -12.51
N SER A 148 -5.31 -3.93 -13.17
CA SER A 148 -4.77 -3.88 -14.54
C SER A 148 -5.73 -3.27 -15.57
N GLY A 149 -7.05 -3.42 -15.41
CA GLY A 149 -8.04 -2.88 -16.33
C GLY A 149 -8.10 -1.36 -16.40
N ALA A 150 -7.63 -0.66 -15.36
CA ALA A 150 -7.60 0.81 -15.30
C ALA A 150 -6.21 1.40 -15.63
N ALA A 151 -5.19 0.55 -15.80
CA ALA A 151 -3.79 0.97 -15.89
C ALA A 151 -3.37 1.39 -17.29
N ARG A 152 -2.43 2.35 -17.35
CA ARG A 152 -1.69 2.71 -18.57
C ARG A 152 -0.22 2.41 -18.34
N ASP A 153 0.40 1.68 -19.28
CA ASP A 153 1.79 1.20 -19.16
C ASP A 153 2.05 0.45 -17.84
N GLY A 154 1.04 -0.30 -17.37
CA GLY A 154 1.09 -1.05 -16.11
C GLY A 154 1.06 -0.19 -14.85
N ARG A 155 0.74 1.11 -14.94
CA ARG A 155 0.71 2.05 -13.82
C ARG A 155 -0.60 2.80 -13.72
N VAL A 156 -1.01 3.13 -12.49
CA VAL A 156 -2.23 3.90 -12.21
C VAL A 156 -2.20 4.49 -10.81
N GLY A 157 -2.48 5.78 -10.69
CA GLY A 157 -2.85 6.40 -9.43
C GLY A 157 -4.33 6.74 -9.46
N VAL A 158 -5.00 6.70 -8.32
CA VAL A 158 -6.44 6.96 -8.22
C VAL A 158 -6.72 7.82 -7.00
N SER A 159 -7.73 8.67 -7.05
CA SER A 159 -8.27 9.34 -5.87
C SER A 159 -9.77 9.56 -6.00
N SER A 160 -10.48 9.61 -4.88
CA SER A 160 -11.91 9.97 -4.83
C SER A 160 -12.29 10.47 -3.45
N GLY A 161 -13.40 11.21 -3.36
CA GLY A 161 -14.14 11.37 -2.12
C GLY A 161 -15.23 10.30 -1.98
N VAL A 162 -15.55 9.89 -0.76
CA VAL A 162 -16.62 8.94 -0.40
C VAL A 162 -17.27 9.36 0.91
N TRP A 163 -18.49 8.91 1.17
CA TRP A 163 -19.15 9.06 2.47
C TRP A 163 -18.92 7.81 3.31
N CYS A 164 -18.31 7.96 4.48
CA CYS A 164 -18.02 6.85 5.40
C CYS A 164 -18.79 6.97 6.72
N ARG A 165 -19.09 5.83 7.32
CA ARG A 165 -19.72 5.72 8.64
C ARG A 165 -18.71 6.07 9.75
N ARG A 166 -19.20 6.77 10.78
CA ARG A 166 -18.45 7.03 12.03
C ARG A 166 -18.59 5.85 12.99
N GLU A 167 -19.81 5.67 13.48
CA GLU A 167 -20.28 4.56 14.28
C GLU A 167 -21.73 4.22 13.88
N LYS A 168 -22.22 3.05 14.28
CA LYS A 168 -23.58 2.59 13.96
C LYS A 168 -24.60 3.57 14.54
N GLY A 169 -25.38 4.21 13.68
CA GLY A 169 -26.41 5.19 14.05
C GLY A 169 -25.93 6.65 14.04
N GLU A 170 -24.66 6.91 13.74
CA GLU A 170 -24.15 8.27 13.57
C GLU A 170 -24.24 8.75 12.11
N ALA A 171 -24.25 10.07 11.92
CA ALA A 171 -24.17 10.70 10.60
C ALA A 171 -22.86 10.35 9.88
N GLN A 172 -22.90 10.24 8.55
CA GLN A 172 -21.72 9.97 7.74
C GLN A 172 -20.79 11.20 7.65
N VAL A 173 -19.52 10.94 7.34
CA VAL A 173 -18.52 11.97 7.02
C VAL A 173 -17.91 11.76 5.66
N ARG A 174 -17.44 12.84 5.04
CA ARG A 174 -16.75 12.75 3.76
C ARG A 174 -15.28 12.45 3.96
N VAL A 175 -14.79 11.40 3.32
CA VAL A 175 -13.40 10.94 3.38
C VAL A 175 -12.83 11.00 1.98
N ASP A 176 -11.64 11.56 1.82
CA ASP A 176 -10.90 11.42 0.57
C ASP A 176 -9.98 10.20 0.70
N TRP A 177 -9.90 9.39 -0.35
CA TRP A 177 -8.95 8.29 -0.45
C TRP A 177 -8.11 8.41 -1.72
N ARG A 178 -6.94 7.77 -1.70
CA ARG A 178 -6.07 7.69 -2.87
C ARG A 178 -5.24 6.41 -2.90
N VAL A 179 -4.93 5.97 -4.12
CA VAL A 179 -3.91 4.97 -4.43
C VAL A 179 -2.71 5.70 -5.02
N VAL A 180 -1.58 5.66 -4.31
CA VAL A 180 -0.36 6.39 -4.64
C VAL A 180 0.87 5.49 -4.59
N LYS A 181 1.97 6.00 -5.15
CA LYS A 181 3.27 5.35 -5.06
C LYS A 181 3.81 5.49 -3.63
N THR A 182 4.27 4.39 -3.04
CA THR A 182 4.82 4.34 -1.66
C THR A 182 5.96 5.29 -1.41
#